data_AF-A0A352UIZ4-F1
#
_entry.id   AF-A0A352UIZ4-F1
#
_cell.length_a   1.000
_cell.length_b   1.000
_cell.length_c   1.000
_cell.angle_alpha   90.00
_cell.angle_beta   90.00
_cell.angle_gamma   90.00
#
_symmetry.space_group_name_H-M   'P 1'
#
loop_
_entity.id
_entity.type
_entity.pdbx_description
1 polymer ?
#
loop_
_entity_poly.entity_id
_entity_poly.type
_entity_poly.pdbx_seq_one_letter_code
_entity_poly.pdbx_strand_id
1 'polypeptide(L)'
;MFGIDVVAEPTRAKNVMGIVPQEAELYESLSVKQTLRIFGKLRGLNSKDANRRAEELISDLRFEEHPNVVGMKLSGGLKRRSMVDLAALGNPRLIVMDEPTTGLDPQSRRDLWTLL
;
A
#
# COMPACT_ATOMS: atom_id res chain seq x y z
N MET A 1 1.21 -11.60 18.66
CA MET A 1 0.08 -11.15 17.81
C MET A 1 -0.28 -12.28 16.84
N PHE A 2 -1.54 -12.67 16.67
CA PHE A 2 -1.94 -13.83 15.84
C PHE A 2 -1.26 -15.18 16.18
N GLY A 3 -0.88 -15.38 17.44
CA GLY A 3 -0.09 -16.55 17.87
C GLY A 3 1.37 -16.54 17.38
N ILE A 4 1.85 -15.42 16.82
CA ILE A 4 3.24 -15.20 16.41
C ILE A 4 3.92 -14.34 17.47
N ASP A 5 5.08 -14.79 17.94
CA ASP A 5 5.99 -13.99 18.77
C ASP A 5 6.79 -13.07 17.85
N VAL A 6 6.65 -11.75 18.03
CA VAL A 6 7.27 -10.75 17.16
C VAL A 6 8.78 -10.63 17.38
N VAL A 7 9.28 -11.01 18.56
CA VAL A 7 10.70 -10.97 18.92
C VAL A 7 11.38 -12.26 18.43
N ALA A 8 10.76 -13.41 18.65
CA ALA A 8 11.31 -14.70 18.24
C ALA A 8 11.12 -15.00 16.74
N GLU A 9 10.03 -14.53 16.11
CA GLU A 9 9.66 -14.82 14.72
C GLU A 9 9.44 -13.55 13.85
N PRO A 10 10.43 -12.65 13.75
CA PRO A 10 10.25 -11.34 13.11
C PRO A 10 9.88 -11.43 11.62
N THR A 11 10.43 -12.40 10.88
CA THR A 11 10.10 -12.59 9.46
C THR A 11 8.66 -13.03 9.26
N ARG A 12 8.18 -13.95 10.09
CA ARG A 12 6.80 -14.44 10.04
C ARG A 12 5.81 -13.35 10.41
N ALA A 13 6.15 -12.53 11.41
CA ALA A 13 5.38 -11.34 11.78
C ALA A 13 5.29 -10.34 10.62
N LYS A 14 6.40 -10.02 9.96
CA LYS A 14 6.44 -9.11 8.79
C LYS A 14 5.65 -9.63 7.60
N ASN A 15 5.58 -10.95 7.40
CA ASN A 15 4.83 -11.53 6.29
C ASN A 15 3.31 -11.44 6.46
N VAL A 16 2.81 -11.39 7.71
CA VAL A 16 1.38 -11.27 7.99
C VAL A 16 0.93 -9.83 8.24
N MET A 17 1.84 -8.85 8.18
CA MET A 17 1.59 -7.46 8.51
C MET A 17 2.00 -6.52 7.38
N GLY A 18 1.15 -5.54 7.07
CA GLY A 18 1.49 -4.36 6.28
C GLY A 18 1.69 -3.16 7.20
N ILE A 19 2.65 -2.29 6.89
CA ILE A 19 2.91 -1.07 7.68
C ILE A 19 2.90 0.13 6.76
N VAL A 20 2.20 1.18 7.20
CA VAL A 20 2.19 2.50 6.56
C VAL A 20 2.65 3.53 7.60
N PRO A 21 3.94 3.93 7.61
CA PRO A 21 4.44 4.93 8.55
C PRO A 21 3.91 6.35 8.23
N GLN A 22 4.02 7.28 9.18
CA GLN A 22 3.60 8.68 9.01
C GLN A 22 4.35 9.37 7.85
N GLU A 23 5.67 9.19 7.79
CA GLU A 23 6.57 9.77 6.76
C GLU A 23 6.67 8.92 5.49
N ALA A 24 5.74 7.99 5.24
CA ALA A 24 5.80 7.21 4.01
C ALA A 24 5.59 8.11 2.78
N GLU A 25 6.52 8.05 1.85
CA GLU A 25 6.45 8.76 0.57
C GLU A 25 6.52 7.77 -0.60
N LEU A 26 5.80 8.09 -1.67
CA LEU A 26 5.93 7.37 -2.94
C LEU A 26 7.11 7.92 -3.72
N TYR A 27 7.78 7.05 -4.48
CA TYR A 27 8.79 7.46 -5.43
C TYR A 27 8.18 8.41 -6.47
N GLU A 28 8.69 9.64 -6.52
CA GLU A 28 8.15 10.73 -7.34
C GLU A 28 8.10 10.41 -8.83
N SER A 29 9.10 9.66 -9.32
CA SER A 29 9.27 9.29 -10.73
C SER A 29 8.56 8.00 -11.13
N LEU A 30 7.99 7.26 -10.18
CA LEU A 30 7.30 6.01 -10.45
C LEU A 30 5.80 6.18 -10.36
N SER A 31 5.08 5.54 -11.29
CA SER A 31 3.64 5.37 -11.15
C SER A 31 3.31 4.39 -10.01
N VAL A 32 2.07 4.47 -9.51
CA VAL A 32 1.55 3.53 -8.51
C VAL A 32 1.68 2.09 -9.03
N LYS A 33 1.30 1.83 -10.28
CA LYS A 33 1.43 0.50 -10.92
C LYS A 33 2.87 0.00 -10.96
N GLN A 34 3.83 0.85 -11.31
CA GLN A 34 5.25 0.47 -11.32
C GLN A 34 5.75 0.15 -9.92
N THR A 35 5.40 0.99 -8.94
CA THR A 35 5.78 0.79 -7.54
C THR A 35 5.23 -0.55 -7.03
N LEU A 36 3.94 -0.85 -7.24
CA LEU A 36 3.34 -2.12 -6.84
C LEU A 36 4.02 -3.32 -7.49
N ARG A 37 4.35 -3.23 -8.79
CA ARG A 37 5.06 -4.31 -9.50
C ARG A 37 6.48 -4.53 -8.94
N ILE A 38 7.21 -3.46 -8.65
CA ILE A 38 8.57 -3.54 -8.08
C ILE A 38 8.51 -4.18 -6.70
N PHE A 39 7.65 -3.70 -5.82
CA PHE A 39 7.49 -4.24 -4.48
C PHE A 39 6.97 -5.68 -4.49
N GLY A 40 6.14 -6.06 -5.47
CA GLY A 40 5.65 -7.42 -5.63
C GLY A 40 6.79 -8.38 -5.95
N LYS A 41 7.69 -7.97 -6.85
CA LYS A 41 8.91 -8.73 -7.17
C LYS A 41 9.87 -8.81 -6.00
N LEU A 42 10.06 -7.73 -5.25
CA LEU A 42 10.90 -7.74 -4.03
C LEU A 42 10.36 -8.70 -2.97
N ARG A 43 9.04 -8.93 -2.95
CA ARG A 43 8.38 -9.94 -2.10
C ARG A 43 8.41 -11.36 -2.68
N GLY A 44 9.09 -11.59 -3.80
CA GLY A 44 9.27 -12.90 -4.41
C GLY A 44 8.20 -13.30 -5.44
N LEU A 45 7.27 -12.40 -5.81
CA LEU A 45 6.34 -12.67 -6.91
C LEU A 45 7.08 -12.67 -8.24
N ASN A 46 6.78 -13.62 -9.12
CA ASN A 46 7.23 -13.56 -10.50
C ASN A 46 6.57 -12.38 -11.24
N SER A 47 7.06 -12.04 -12.43
CA SER A 47 6.56 -10.88 -13.19
C SER A 47 5.06 -10.96 -13.52
N LYS A 48 4.51 -12.15 -13.75
CA LYS A 48 3.10 -12.35 -14.09
C LYS A 48 2.22 -12.11 -12.85
N ASP A 49 2.58 -12.72 -11.73
CA ASP A 49 1.84 -12.57 -10.47
C ASP A 49 1.95 -11.16 -9.89
N ALA A 50 3.14 -10.53 -9.99
CA ALA A 50 3.31 -9.14 -9.59
C ALA A 50 2.43 -8.18 -10.42
N ASN A 51 2.28 -8.42 -11.72
CA ASN A 51 1.40 -7.60 -12.56
C ASN A 51 -0.07 -7.82 -12.23
N ARG A 52 -0.49 -9.08 -12.10
CA ARG A 52 -1.86 -9.43 -11.73
C ARG A 52 -2.24 -8.84 -10.37
N ARG A 53 -1.38 -8.98 -9.36
CA ARG A 53 -1.62 -8.44 -8.02
C ARG A 53 -1.68 -6.91 -8.02
N ALA A 54 -0.84 -6.25 -8.81
CA ALA A 54 -0.90 -4.79 -8.95
C ALA A 54 -2.23 -4.34 -9.59
N GLU A 55 -2.75 -5.08 -10.58
CA GLU A 55 -4.04 -4.78 -11.22
C GLU A 55 -5.22 -4.99 -10.27
N GLU A 56 -5.21 -6.05 -9.47
CA GLU A 56 -6.20 -6.29 -8.40
C GLU A 56 -6.27 -5.11 -7.43
N LEU A 57 -5.13 -4.70 -6.86
CA LEU A 57 -5.06 -3.62 -5.87
C LEU A 57 -5.49 -2.26 -6.44
N ILE A 58 -5.09 -1.96 -7.68
CA ILE A 58 -5.50 -0.73 -8.38
C ILE A 58 -7.03 -0.66 -8.52
N SER A 59 -7.70 -1.78 -8.78
CA SER A 59 -9.17 -1.84 -8.87
C SER A 59 -9.80 -1.76 -7.48
N ASP A 60 -9.30 -2.54 -6.51
CA ASP A 60 -9.84 -2.63 -5.15
C ASP A 60 -9.85 -1.27 -4.41
N LEU A 61 -8.79 -0.47 -4.55
CA LEU A 61 -8.71 0.84 -3.90
C LEU A 61 -9.21 2.00 -4.78
N ARG A 62 -9.96 1.69 -5.85
CA ARG A 62 -10.53 2.68 -6.78
C ARG A 62 -9.49 3.64 -7.34
N PHE A 63 -8.33 3.11 -7.73
CA PHE A 63 -7.26 3.86 -8.39
C PHE A 63 -7.42 3.91 -9.92
N GLU A 64 -8.57 3.48 -10.44
CA GLU A 64 -8.83 3.23 -11.85
C GLU A 64 -8.67 4.47 -12.74
N GLU A 65 -8.86 5.67 -12.20
CA GLU A 65 -8.69 6.91 -12.96
C GLU A 65 -7.21 7.31 -13.17
N HIS A 66 -6.28 6.80 -12.35
CA HIS A 66 -4.89 7.30 -12.29
C HIS A 66 -3.77 6.23 -12.12
N PRO A 67 -3.85 5.01 -12.67
CA PRO A 67 -2.82 3.97 -12.41
C PRO A 67 -1.43 4.31 -12.97
N ASN A 68 -1.38 5.17 -13.99
CA ASN A 68 -0.16 5.60 -14.67
C ASN A 68 0.33 6.99 -14.20
N VAL A 69 -0.36 7.61 -13.24
CA VAL A 69 0.06 8.89 -12.68
C VAL A 69 1.28 8.65 -11.77
N VAL A 70 2.35 9.39 -12.03
CA VAL A 70 3.58 9.35 -11.24
C VAL A 70 3.34 9.90 -9.84
N GLY A 71 4.05 9.36 -8.83
CA GLY A 71 3.86 9.71 -7.42
C GLY A 71 3.87 11.21 -7.14
N MET A 72 4.69 11.98 -7.87
CA MET A 72 4.77 13.44 -7.73
C MET A 72 3.46 14.18 -8.05
N LYS A 73 2.60 13.62 -8.92
CA LYS A 73 1.35 14.24 -9.38
C LYS A 73 0.12 13.84 -8.56
N LEU A 74 0.28 12.97 -7.56
CA LEU A 74 -0.82 12.53 -6.71
C LEU A 74 -1.10 13.56 -5.60
N SER A 75 -2.39 13.79 -5.30
CA SER A 75 -2.80 14.54 -4.11
C SER A 75 -2.37 13.80 -2.84
N GLY A 76 -2.33 14.49 -1.69
CA GLY A 76 -1.99 13.86 -0.41
C GLY A 76 -2.87 12.63 -0.10
N GLY A 77 -4.18 12.71 -0.37
CA GLY A 77 -5.11 11.58 -0.22
C GLY A 77 -4.79 10.41 -1.13
N LEU A 78 -4.49 10.66 -2.40
CA LEU A 78 -4.10 9.62 -3.35
C LEU A 78 -2.76 8.99 -3.00
N LYS A 79 -1.78 9.80 -2.56
CA LYS A 79 -0.50 9.30 -2.05
C LYS A 79 -0.73 8.34 -0.89
N ARG A 80 -1.55 8.75 0.09
CA ARG A 80 -1.87 7.91 1.26
C ARG A 80 -2.54 6.61 0.89
N ARG A 81 -3.52 6.66 -0.02
CA ARG A 81 -4.19 5.46 -0.51
C ARG A 81 -3.23 4.48 -1.21
N SER A 82 -2.31 4.99 -2.01
CA SER A 82 -1.29 4.16 -2.68
C SER A 82 -0.34 3.48 -1.68
N MET A 83 -0.05 4.12 -0.53
CA MET A 83 0.73 3.46 0.52
C MET A 83 -0.03 2.30 1.14
N VAL A 84 -1.35 2.42 1.28
CA VAL A 84 -2.21 1.32 1.73
C VAL A 84 -2.17 0.18 0.72
N ASP A 85 -2.18 0.45 -0.59
CA ASP A 85 -1.97 -0.59 -1.62
C ASP A 85 -0.65 -1.34 -1.42
N LEU A 86 0.44 -0.61 -1.17
CA LEU A 86 1.76 -1.21 -0.94
C LEU A 86 1.80 -2.07 0.33
N ALA A 87 1.10 -1.64 1.39
CA ALA A 87 0.93 -2.44 2.59
C ALA A 87 0.09 -3.70 2.31
N ALA A 88 -0.99 -3.58 1.54
CA ALA A 88 -1.91 -4.68 1.17
C ALA A 88 -1.34 -5.67 0.14
N LEU A 89 -0.25 -5.30 -0.53
CA LEU A 89 0.37 -6.10 -1.58
C LEU A 89 0.74 -7.52 -1.15
N GLY A 90 1.19 -7.70 0.10
CA GLY A 90 1.51 -8.99 0.68
C GLY A 90 0.31 -9.83 1.14
N ASN A 91 -0.92 -9.37 0.89
CA ASN A 91 -2.14 -9.90 1.48
C ASN A 91 -2.01 -10.08 3.02
N PRO A 92 -1.61 -9.01 3.74
CA PRO A 92 -1.39 -9.11 5.17
C PRO A 92 -2.72 -9.35 5.90
N ARG A 93 -2.64 -10.02 7.05
CA ARG A 93 -3.78 -10.19 7.97
C ARG A 93 -4.09 -8.93 8.76
N LEU A 94 -3.13 -8.00 8.83
CA LEU A 94 -3.23 -6.74 9.55
C LEU A 94 -2.46 -5.65 8.82
N ILE A 95 -3.06 -4.47 8.67
CA ILE A 95 -2.35 -3.27 8.25
C ILE A 95 -2.28 -2.32 9.44
N VAL A 96 -1.07 -1.89 9.79
CA VAL A 96 -0.83 -0.87 10.81
C VAL A 96 -0.55 0.44 10.09
N MET A 97 -1.30 1.48 10.43
CA MET A 97 -1.12 2.82 9.87
C MET A 97 -0.81 3.78 11.00
N ASP A 98 0.36 4.40 10.93
CA ASP A 98 0.75 5.44 11.85
C ASP A 98 0.25 6.80 11.34
N GLU A 99 -0.64 7.44 12.10
CA GLU A 99 -1.36 8.66 11.71
C GLU A 99 -2.01 8.63 10.31
N PRO A 100 -3.05 7.81 10.09
CA PRO A 100 -3.63 7.58 8.76
C PRO A 100 -4.21 8.85 8.10
N THR A 101 -4.69 9.81 8.89
CA THR A 101 -5.49 10.95 8.41
C THR A 101 -4.78 12.31 8.46
N THR A 102 -3.55 12.36 8.98
CA THR A 102 -2.79 13.62 9.11
C THR A 102 -2.51 14.22 7.73
N GLY A 103 -2.73 15.53 7.57
CA GLY A 103 -2.52 16.25 6.32
C GLY A 103 -3.57 16.00 5.22
N LEU A 104 -4.55 15.13 5.45
CA LEU A 104 -5.66 14.90 4.51
C LEU A 104 -6.77 15.94 4.68
N ASP A 105 -7.37 16.37 3.58
CA ASP A 105 -8.61 17.15 3.57
C ASP A 105 -9.80 16.30 4.05
N PRO A 106 -10.95 16.91 4.45
CA PRO A 106 -12.08 16.18 5.00
C PRO A 106 -12.65 15.08 4.08
N GLN A 107 -12.61 15.25 2.76
CA GLN A 107 -13.10 14.23 1.83
C GLN A 107 -12.13 13.06 1.77
N SER A 108 -10.83 13.31 1.61
CA SER A 108 -9.80 12.25 1.60
C SER A 108 -9.80 11.40 2.88
N ARG A 109 -10.10 11.99 4.05
CA ARG A 109 -10.23 11.25 5.31
C ARG A 109 -11.41 10.27 5.30
N ARG A 110 -12.57 10.70 4.79
CA ARG A 110 -13.77 9.84 4.68
C ARG A 110 -13.54 8.71 3.69
N ASP A 111 -12.89 9.02 2.57
CA ASP A 111 -12.58 8.02 1.57
C ASP A 111 -11.65 6.94 2.14
N LEU A 112 -10.61 7.34 2.90
CA LEU A 112 -9.71 6.39 3.57
C LEU A 112 -10.46 5.50 4.57
N TRP A 113 -11.43 6.05 5.31
CA TRP A 113 -12.27 5.29 6.23
C TRP A 113 -13.17 4.27 5.53
N THR A 114 -13.58 4.53 4.29
CA THR A 114 -14.45 3.62 3.53
C THR A 114 -13.68 2.43 2.96
N LEU A 115 -12.34 2.49 2.94
CA LEU A 115 -11.47 1.40 2.52
C LEU A 115 -11.18 0.39 3.64
N LEU A 116 -11.50 0.73 4.90
CA LEU A 116 -11.30 -0.09 6.09
C LEU A 116 -12.61 -0.79 6.49
#